data_AF-A0A2V9X2N4-F1
#
_entry.id   AF-A0A2V9X2N4-F1
#
_cell.length_a   1.000
_cell.length_b   1.000
_cell.length_c   1.000
_cell.angle_alpha   90.00
_cell.angle_beta   90.00
_cell.angle_gamma   90.00
#
_symmetry.space_group_name_H-M   'P 1'
#
loop_
_entity.id
_entity.type
_entity.pdbx_description
1 polymer ?
#
loop_
_entity_poly.entity_id
_entity_poly.type
_entity_poly.pdbx_seq_one_letter_code
_entity_poly.pdbx_strand_id
1 'polypeptide(L)'
;MRQRYQHGCLRCAKRKAGPDRWEYLWRENDEAGLRVRRTAVIGTVEQYPTRELAQTAVNGLRMQVNEDRLRHPGRNIFVADLVDHYEQTELSEKTGRHSHATRIVYRQYLARWIRPHWGNVNVCSVRTIAVEHWLRQLRR
;
A
#
# COMPACT_ATOMS: atom_id res chain seq x y z
N MET A 1 13.81 9.78 5.73
CA MET A 1 14.74 9.21 4.73
C MET A 1 13.99 8.91 3.44
N ARG A 2 14.44 9.39 2.29
CA ARG A 2 13.79 9.15 0.99
C ARG A 2 14.00 7.70 0.56
N GLN A 3 12.93 6.91 0.48
CA GLN A 3 13.01 5.55 -0.04
C GLN A 3 13.21 5.60 -1.57
N ARG A 4 14.39 5.14 -2.01
CA ARG A 4 14.76 5.05 -3.43
C ARG A 4 14.18 3.78 -4.05
N TYR A 5 14.18 3.64 -5.37
CA TYR A 5 13.85 2.36 -6.02
C TYR A 5 14.83 1.23 -5.57
N GLN A 6 14.38 -0.01 -5.42
CA GLN A 6 15.23 -1.21 -5.25
C GLN A 6 15.19 -2.04 -6.51
N HIS A 7 16.36 -2.44 -6.97
CA HIS A 7 16.47 -3.55 -7.90
C HIS A 7 16.37 -4.91 -7.20
N GLY A 8 16.71 -4.99 -5.90
CA GLY A 8 16.83 -6.24 -5.15
C GLY A 8 18.02 -7.08 -5.65
N CYS A 9 18.04 -8.37 -5.30
CA CYS A 9 19.08 -9.31 -5.71
C CYS A 9 18.44 -10.62 -6.14
N LEU A 10 18.75 -11.08 -7.35
CA LEU A 10 18.37 -12.39 -7.86
C LEU A 10 19.54 -13.36 -7.66
N ARG A 11 19.29 -14.52 -7.04
CA ARG A 11 20.29 -15.59 -6.87
C ARG A 11 19.73 -16.93 -7.33
N CYS A 12 20.61 -17.80 -7.81
CA CYS A 12 20.31 -19.21 -8.03
C CYS A 12 20.69 -19.99 -6.77
N ALA A 13 19.71 -20.60 -6.11
CA ALA A 13 19.87 -21.42 -4.92
C ALA A 13 19.94 -22.89 -5.30
N LYS A 14 21.06 -23.53 -4.96
CA LYS A 14 21.28 -24.96 -5.22
C LYS A 14 20.42 -25.82 -4.32
N ARG A 15 19.80 -26.86 -4.87
CA ARG A 15 19.05 -27.85 -4.07
C ARG A 15 19.82 -29.16 -3.94
N LYS A 16 19.59 -29.88 -2.83
CA LYS A 16 20.09 -31.25 -2.64
C LYS A 16 19.39 -32.25 -3.56
N ALA A 17 18.14 -31.99 -3.96
CA ALA A 17 17.36 -32.80 -4.87
C ALA A 17 16.40 -31.93 -5.70
N GLY A 18 16.30 -32.25 -7.00
CA GLY A 18 15.52 -31.49 -8.00
C GLY A 18 16.24 -30.27 -8.55
N PRO A 19 15.62 -29.56 -9.51
CA PRO A 19 16.24 -28.41 -10.18
C PRO A 19 16.49 -27.25 -9.23
N ASP A 20 17.59 -26.54 -9.49
CA ASP A 20 17.95 -25.31 -8.78
C ASP A 20 16.85 -24.24 -8.93
N ARG A 21 16.81 -23.31 -7.98
CA ARG A 21 15.73 -22.31 -7.90
C ARG A 21 16.25 -20.90 -8.01
N TRP A 22 15.49 -20.06 -8.68
CA TRP A 22 15.68 -18.62 -8.65
C TRP A 22 15.00 -18.02 -7.43
N GLU A 23 15.78 -17.31 -6.62
CA GLU A 23 15.30 -16.59 -5.45
C GLU A 23 15.56 -15.09 -5.61
N TYR A 24 14.54 -14.29 -5.35
CA TYR A 24 14.63 -12.84 -5.32
C TYR A 24 14.66 -12.36 -3.86
N LEU A 25 15.62 -11.49 -3.56
CA LEU A 25 15.87 -10.97 -2.23
C LEU A 25 15.73 -9.45 -2.25
N TRP A 26 14.97 -8.91 -1.31
CA TRP A 26 14.78 -7.47 -1.13
C TRP A 26 14.75 -7.12 0.36
N ARG A 27 14.84 -5.82 0.65
CA ARG A 27 14.68 -5.28 2.00
C ARG A 27 13.38 -4.51 2.10
N GLU A 28 12.67 -4.72 3.20
CA GLU A 28 11.40 -4.09 3.55
C GLU A 28 11.45 -3.66 5.02
N ASN A 29 10.65 -2.68 5.41
CA ASN A 29 10.46 -2.35 6.83
C ASN A 29 9.26 -3.14 7.35
N ASP A 30 9.40 -3.79 8.49
CA ASP A 30 8.26 -4.40 9.17
C ASP A 30 7.34 -3.34 9.80
N GLU A 31 6.24 -3.79 10.41
CA GLU A 31 5.27 -2.92 11.09
C GLU A 31 5.90 -2.11 12.24
N ALA A 32 7.02 -2.57 12.80
CA ALA A 32 7.79 -1.87 13.82
C ALA A 32 8.85 -0.91 13.23
N GLY A 33 8.93 -0.80 11.90
CA GLY A 33 9.90 0.05 11.19
C GLY A 33 11.30 -0.55 11.08
N LEU A 34 11.49 -1.81 11.49
CA LEU A 34 12.78 -2.50 11.41
C LEU A 34 13.01 -3.04 10.01
N ARG A 35 14.23 -2.86 9.51
CA ARG A 35 14.60 -3.26 8.16
C ARG A 35 14.86 -4.77 8.09
N VAL A 36 13.89 -5.52 7.58
CA VAL A 36 13.94 -6.97 7.42
C VAL A 36 14.34 -7.36 5.99
N ARG A 37 15.05 -8.48 5.87
CA ARG A 37 15.41 -9.09 4.58
C ARG A 37 14.35 -10.12 4.19
N ARG A 38 13.69 -9.92 3.06
CA ARG A 38 12.69 -10.84 2.50
C ARG A 38 13.29 -11.64 1.35
N THR A 39 12.70 -12.80 1.09
CA THR A 39 13.09 -13.69 -0.01
C THR A 39 11.84 -14.34 -0.60
N ALA A 40 11.76 -14.40 -1.92
CA ALA A 40 10.70 -15.10 -2.65
C ALA A 40 11.32 -16.01 -3.70
N VAL A 41 10.71 -17.20 -3.88
CA VAL A 41 11.07 -18.11 -4.97
C VAL A 41 10.32 -17.67 -6.22
N ILE A 42 11.06 -17.45 -7.30
CA ILE A 42 10.54 -16.96 -8.58
C ILE A 42 10.17 -18.13 -9.51
N GLY A 43 10.95 -19.21 -9.43
CA GLY A 43 10.76 -20.40 -10.25
C GLY A 43 12.00 -21.29 -10.22
N THR A 44 11.98 -22.36 -11.00
CA THR A 44 13.13 -23.26 -11.18
C THR A 44 14.01 -22.81 -12.35
N VAL A 45 15.24 -23.31 -12.43
CA VAL A 45 16.11 -23.10 -13.59
C VAL A 45 15.54 -23.77 -14.85
N GLU A 46 14.74 -24.83 -14.73
CA GLU A 46 14.05 -25.43 -15.88
C GLU A 46 12.99 -24.49 -16.47
N GLN A 47 12.25 -23.76 -15.60
CA GLN A 47 11.27 -22.76 -16.02
C GLN A 47 11.94 -21.49 -16.58
N TYR A 48 13.09 -21.11 -16.00
CA TYR A 48 13.87 -19.94 -16.43
C TYR A 48 15.35 -20.33 -16.59
N PRO A 49 15.73 -20.87 -17.76
CA PRO A 49 17.09 -21.38 -18.00
C PRO A 49 18.17 -20.30 -17.91
N THR A 50 17.82 -19.05 -18.19
CA THR A 50 18.77 -17.92 -18.16
C THR A 50 18.42 -16.94 -17.05
N ARG A 51 19.46 -16.24 -16.56
CA ARG A 51 19.31 -15.17 -15.58
C ARG A 51 18.40 -14.05 -16.10
N GLU A 52 18.42 -13.77 -17.40
CA GLU A 52 17.60 -12.74 -18.05
C GLU A 52 16.11 -13.09 -18.04
N LEU A 53 15.77 -14.36 -18.28
CA LEU A 53 14.39 -14.84 -18.20
C LEU A 53 13.88 -14.77 -16.75
N ALA A 54 14.72 -15.19 -15.79
CA ALA A 54 14.40 -15.07 -14.37
C ALA A 54 14.29 -13.59 -13.94
N GLN A 55 15.10 -12.69 -14.52
CA GLN A 55 15.03 -11.26 -14.27
C GLN A 55 13.72 -10.66 -14.79
N THR A 56 13.26 -11.12 -15.96
CA THR A 56 11.97 -10.73 -16.53
C THR A 56 10.81 -11.20 -15.66
N ALA A 57 10.86 -12.45 -15.18
CA ALA A 57 9.86 -13.01 -14.26
C ALA A 57 9.77 -12.23 -12.93
N VAL A 58 10.90 -11.70 -12.44
CA VAL A 58 10.94 -10.86 -11.23
C VAL A 58 10.33 -9.47 -11.43
N ASN A 59 10.21 -8.96 -12.66
CA ASN A 59 9.82 -7.57 -12.88
C ASN A 59 8.46 -7.22 -12.24
N GLY A 60 7.48 -8.12 -12.29
CA GLY A 60 6.19 -7.94 -11.62
C GLY A 60 6.31 -7.78 -10.11
N LEU A 61 7.02 -8.72 -9.46
CA LEU A 61 7.29 -8.67 -8.02
C LEU A 61 8.10 -7.41 -7.64
N ARG A 62 9.10 -7.05 -8.44
CA ARG A 62 9.91 -5.85 -8.22
C ARG A 62 9.08 -4.58 -8.34
N MET A 63 8.13 -4.50 -9.27
CA MET A 63 7.21 -3.38 -9.37
C MET A 63 6.35 -3.27 -8.12
N GLN A 64 5.75 -4.36 -7.65
CA GLN A 64 4.95 -4.39 -6.43
C GLN A 64 5.74 -3.95 -5.18
N VAL A 65 6.94 -4.52 -4.99
CA VAL A 65 7.84 -4.16 -3.87
C VAL A 65 8.23 -2.68 -3.90
N ASN A 66 8.40 -2.09 -5.08
CA ASN A 66 8.69 -0.67 -5.20
C ASN A 66 7.45 0.20 -5.14
N GLU A 67 6.29 -0.29 -5.56
CA GLU A 67 5.03 0.44 -5.44
C GLU A 67 4.71 0.70 -3.97
N ASP A 68 4.71 -0.33 -3.12
CA ASP A 68 4.49 -0.19 -1.68
C ASP A 68 5.53 0.72 -1.01
N ARG A 69 6.76 0.71 -1.54
CA ARG A 69 7.89 1.47 -0.99
C ARG A 69 7.96 2.92 -1.45
N LEU A 70 7.50 3.19 -2.67
CA LEU A 70 7.27 4.53 -3.20
C LEU A 70 5.97 5.11 -2.62
N ARG A 71 5.06 4.24 -2.18
CA ARG A 71 3.81 4.59 -1.52
C ARG A 71 3.95 5.05 -0.06
N HIS A 72 5.13 5.23 0.58
CA HIS A 72 5.38 6.25 1.66
C HIS A 72 6.77 6.17 2.36
N PRO A 73 7.37 7.32 2.80
CA PRO A 73 7.50 7.62 4.25
C PRO A 73 7.69 9.11 4.64
N GLY A 74 7.09 10.07 3.93
CA GLY A 74 7.29 11.49 4.24
C GLY A 74 6.32 12.08 5.28
N ARG A 75 5.07 11.63 5.26
CA ARG A 75 4.02 12.27 6.04
C ARG A 75 3.04 11.19 6.47
N ASN A 76 2.97 10.93 7.77
CA ASN A 76 1.89 10.13 8.35
C ASN A 76 0.62 10.97 8.27
N ILE A 77 0.02 11.07 7.08
CA ILE A 77 -1.32 11.63 6.91
C ILE A 77 -2.27 10.45 7.06
N PHE A 78 -3.05 10.49 8.12
CA PHE A 78 -4.13 9.55 8.33
C PHE A 78 -5.41 10.07 7.68
N VAL A 79 -6.36 9.17 7.45
CA VAL A 79 -7.67 9.58 6.92
C VAL A 79 -8.35 10.57 7.86
N ALA A 80 -8.14 10.48 9.18
CA ALA A 80 -8.64 11.49 10.12
C ALA A 80 -8.11 12.91 9.82
N ASP A 81 -6.82 13.05 9.50
CA ASP A 81 -6.23 14.35 9.15
C ASP A 81 -6.85 14.92 7.86
N LEU A 82 -7.16 14.05 6.90
CA LEU A 82 -7.84 14.44 5.66
C LEU A 82 -9.30 14.87 5.93
N VAL A 83 -10.00 14.16 6.80
CA VAL A 83 -11.36 14.50 7.23
C VAL A 83 -11.36 15.88 7.90
N ASP A 84 -10.47 16.11 8.85
CA ASP A 84 -10.38 17.38 9.57
C ASP A 84 -10.11 18.56 8.61
N HIS A 85 -9.22 18.35 7.63
CA HIS A 85 -8.95 19.35 6.59
C HIS A 85 -10.17 19.62 5.71
N TYR A 86 -10.87 18.56 5.27
CA TYR A 86 -12.08 18.68 4.44
C TYR A 86 -13.20 19.44 5.18
N GLU A 87 -13.37 19.20 6.48
CA GLU A 87 -14.34 19.92 7.30
C GLU A 87 -14.03 21.42 7.41
N GLN A 88 -12.75 21.76 7.59
CA GLN A 88 -12.28 23.14 7.73
C GLN A 88 -12.26 23.92 6.41
N THR A 89 -12.21 23.24 5.27
CA THR A 89 -12.10 23.86 3.95
C THR A 89 -13.43 23.78 3.19
N GLU A 90 -13.83 22.58 2.79
CA GLU A 90 -14.99 22.33 1.95
C GLU A 90 -16.30 22.51 2.74
N LEU A 91 -16.34 22.07 3.99
CA LEU A 91 -17.54 22.18 4.83
C LEU A 91 -17.58 23.47 5.67
N SER A 92 -16.63 24.38 5.53
CA SER A 92 -16.62 25.67 6.24
C SER A 92 -17.67 26.63 5.72
N GLU A 93 -18.46 27.24 6.60
CA GLU A 93 -19.53 28.18 6.24
C GLU A 93 -19.04 29.34 5.36
N LYS A 94 -17.76 29.71 5.50
CA LYS A 94 -17.11 30.81 4.78
C LYS A 94 -16.94 30.55 3.27
N THR A 95 -16.84 29.30 2.85
CA THR A 95 -16.45 28.94 1.48
C THR A 95 -17.63 28.93 0.51
N GLY A 96 -18.88 28.93 1.00
CA GLY A 96 -20.09 28.91 0.17
C GLY A 96 -20.28 27.69 -0.75
N ARG A 97 -19.34 26.73 -0.79
CA ARG A 97 -19.32 25.59 -1.73
C ARG A 97 -20.48 24.60 -1.57
N HIS A 98 -21.01 24.47 -0.36
CA HIS A 98 -22.10 23.55 -0.06
C HIS A 98 -23.23 24.25 0.69
N SER A 99 -24.46 23.85 0.40
CA SER A 99 -25.64 24.29 1.17
C SER A 99 -25.50 23.89 2.64
N HIS A 100 -26.16 24.62 3.53
CA HIS A 100 -26.14 24.34 4.96
C HIS A 100 -26.56 22.89 5.28
N ALA A 101 -27.64 22.41 4.65
CA ALA A 101 -28.12 21.03 4.81
C ALA A 101 -27.09 19.99 4.33
N THR A 102 -26.46 20.22 3.17
CA THR A 102 -25.42 19.31 2.65
C THR A 102 -24.24 19.18 3.62
N ARG A 103 -23.81 20.29 4.22
CA ARG A 103 -22.69 20.31 5.18
C ARG A 103 -22.99 19.48 6.41
N ILE A 104 -24.19 19.61 6.96
CA ILE A 104 -24.63 18.81 8.11
C ILE A 104 -24.60 17.32 7.77
N VAL A 105 -25.19 16.93 6.64
CA VAL A 105 -25.23 15.52 6.21
C VAL A 105 -23.83 14.96 5.99
N TYR A 106 -22.93 15.72 5.36
CA TYR A 106 -21.57 15.26 5.10
C TYR A 106 -20.78 15.08 6.41
N ARG A 107 -20.87 16.05 7.34
CA ARG A 107 -20.28 15.90 8.69
C ARG A 107 -20.80 14.65 9.40
N GLN A 108 -22.10 14.39 9.31
CA GLN A 108 -22.67 13.17 9.90
C GLN A 108 -22.11 11.89 9.29
N TYR A 109 -21.95 11.81 7.97
CA TYR A 109 -21.34 10.63 7.34
C TYR A 109 -19.86 10.46 7.70
N LEU A 110 -19.10 11.56 7.71
CA LEU A 110 -17.69 11.55 8.10
C LEU A 110 -17.53 11.06 9.54
N ALA A 111 -18.32 11.59 10.48
CA ALA A 111 -18.28 11.23 11.88
C ALA A 111 -18.81 9.82 12.18
N ARG A 112 -19.90 9.40 11.52
CA ARG A 112 -20.58 8.12 11.79
C ARG A 112 -19.86 6.93 11.19
N TRP A 113 -19.31 7.07 9.99
CA TRP A 113 -18.84 5.92 9.21
C TRP A 113 -17.35 5.98 8.89
N ILE A 114 -16.87 7.11 8.38
CA ILE A 114 -15.52 7.20 7.83
C ILE A 114 -14.48 7.28 8.95
N ARG A 115 -14.65 8.23 9.89
CA ARG A 115 -13.68 8.47 10.97
C ARG A 115 -13.50 7.27 11.89
N PRO A 116 -14.56 6.55 12.33
CA PRO A 116 -14.40 5.39 13.21
C PRO A 116 -13.69 4.20 12.55
N HIS A 117 -13.89 3.99 11.24
CA HIS A 117 -13.34 2.82 10.55
C HIS A 117 -11.96 3.10 9.93
N TRP A 118 -11.80 4.27 9.30
CA TRP A 118 -10.61 4.60 8.52
C TRP A 118 -9.68 5.60 9.21
N GLY A 119 -10.11 6.23 10.30
CA GLY A 119 -9.42 7.38 10.90
C GLY A 119 -7.93 7.15 11.20
N ASN A 120 -7.55 5.94 11.62
CA ASN A 120 -6.17 5.56 11.94
C ASN A 120 -5.41 4.92 10.77
N VAL A 121 -6.02 4.84 9.59
CA VAL A 121 -5.40 4.28 8.39
C VAL A 121 -4.63 5.39 7.67
N ASN A 122 -3.39 5.12 7.29
CA ASN A 122 -2.63 6.04 6.44
C ASN A 122 -3.32 6.15 5.08
N VAL A 123 -3.48 7.38 4.56
CA VAL A 123 -4.21 7.62 3.30
C VAL A 123 -3.64 6.80 2.14
N CYS A 124 -2.32 6.62 2.06
CA CYS A 124 -1.69 5.83 0.99
C CYS A 124 -1.77 4.32 1.18
N SER A 125 -2.17 3.87 2.36
CA SER A 125 -2.45 2.47 2.65
C SER A 125 -3.91 2.09 2.39
N VAL A 126 -4.79 3.04 2.07
CA VAL A 126 -6.19 2.77 1.75
C VAL A 126 -6.26 2.04 0.40
N ARG A 127 -6.66 0.77 0.44
CA ARG A 127 -6.85 -0.07 -0.76
C ARG A 127 -8.30 0.01 -1.23
N THR A 128 -8.51 0.14 -2.54
CA THR A 128 -9.83 0.20 -3.17
C THR A 128 -10.72 -1.00 -2.80
N ILE A 129 -10.16 -2.21 -2.81
CA ILE A 129 -10.87 -3.44 -2.44
C ILE A 129 -11.33 -3.40 -0.97
N ALA A 130 -10.52 -2.85 -0.07
CA ALA A 130 -10.88 -2.73 1.34
C ALA A 130 -12.05 -1.74 1.53
N VAL A 131 -12.06 -0.64 0.78
CA VAL A 131 -13.18 0.31 0.76
C VAL A 131 -14.46 -0.34 0.25
N GLU A 132 -14.39 -1.11 -0.85
CA GLU A 132 -15.56 -1.80 -1.40
C GLU A 132 -16.15 -2.82 -0.42
N HIS A 133 -15.31 -3.64 0.22
CA HIS A 133 -15.78 -4.59 1.23
C HIS A 133 -16.43 -3.89 2.42
N TRP A 134 -15.83 -2.80 2.90
CA TRP A 134 -16.39 -2.01 3.98
C TRP A 134 -17.76 -1.41 3.61
N LEU A 135 -17.91 -0.84 2.42
CA LEU A 135 -19.18 -0.28 1.94
C LEU A 135 -20.30 -1.33 1.94
N ARG A 136 -20.00 -2.58 1.59
CA ARG A 136 -20.97 -3.70 1.63
C ARG A 136 -21.42 -4.07 3.06
N GLN A 137 -20.62 -3.72 4.07
CA GLN A 137 -20.92 -4.03 5.48
C GLN A 137 -21.74 -2.93 6.17
N LEU A 138 -21.88 -1.75 5.55
CA LEU A 138 -22.63 -0.64 6.11
C LEU A 138 -24.12 -1.01 6.21
N ARG A 139 -24.65 -0.99 7.44
CA ARG A 139 -26.08 -1.13 7.72
C ARG A 139 -26.70 0.24 7.97
N ARG A 140 -27.93 0.45 7.50
CA ARG A 140 -28.63 1.75 7.56
C ARG A 140 -28.79 2.26 8.99
#